data_AF-A0A834NWN6-F1
#
_entry.id   AF-A0A834NWN6-F1
#
_cell.length_a   1.000
_cell.length_b   1.000
_cell.length_c   1.000
_cell.angle_alpha   90.00
_cell.angle_beta   90.00
_cell.angle_gamma   90.00
#
_symmetry.space_group_name_H-M   'P 1'
#
loop_
_entity.id
_entity.type
_entity.pdbx_description
1 polymer ?
#
loop_
_entity_poly.entity_id
_entity_poly.type
_entity_poly.pdbx_seq_one_letter_code
_entity_poly.pdbx_strand_id
1 'polypeptide(L)'
;MCESVFNGRCCSPSVGIEFSHSGSYVIIAACAPRYIWFSLSQPRYDPDESRSTKETTVGNRRDPVGTCWVVDKNFNESQEFSPCRTRYWGYHRQGSCQAGLGAAMAKVN
;
A
#
# COMPACT_ATOMS: atom_id res chain seq x y z
N MET A 1 -6.92 -4.05 14.85
CA MET A 1 -5.67 -4.26 15.62
C MET A 1 -4.51 -4.24 14.65
N CYS A 2 -3.52 -3.38 14.88
CA CYS A 2 -2.24 -3.43 14.15
C CYS A 2 -1.35 -4.43 14.88
N GLU A 3 -1.06 -5.56 14.24
CA GLU A 3 -0.29 -6.64 14.86
C GLU A 3 1.22 -6.39 14.78
N SER A 4 1.67 -5.47 13.91
CA SER A 4 3.08 -5.11 13.76
C SER A 4 3.21 -3.61 13.54
N VAL A 5 4.24 -2.98 14.11
CA VAL A 5 4.51 -1.54 13.96
C VAL A 5 5.96 -1.33 13.52
N PHE A 6 6.15 -0.60 12.42
CA PHE A 6 7.46 -0.17 11.91
C PHE A 6 7.51 1.36 11.85
N ASN A 7 8.45 1.97 12.58
CA ASN A 7 8.59 3.44 12.69
C ASN A 7 7.25 4.16 12.98
N GLY A 8 6.49 3.67 13.96
CA GLY A 8 5.19 4.22 14.35
C GLY A 8 4.03 3.93 13.39
N ARG A 9 4.24 3.17 12.31
CA ARG A 9 3.20 2.81 11.32
C ARG A 9 2.83 1.34 11.38
N CYS A 10 1.55 1.04 11.20
CA CYS A 10 1.04 -0.32 11.23
C CYS A 10 1.44 -1.12 9.99
N CYS A 11 2.12 -2.25 10.19
CA CYS A 11 2.41 -3.25 9.17
C CYS A 11 1.52 -4.48 9.38
N SER A 12 1.19 -5.19 8.28
CA SER A 12 0.49 -6.47 8.35
C SER A 12 1.44 -7.58 8.82
N PRO A 13 0.97 -8.60 9.55
CA PRO A 13 1.80 -9.71 10.08
C PRO A 13 2.50 -10.56 9.00
N SER A 14 2.16 -10.37 7.72
CA SER A 14 2.80 -11.01 6.56
C SER A 14 4.02 -10.20 6.08
N VAL A 15 4.79 -9.62 7.02
CA VAL A 15 5.92 -8.75 6.69
C VAL A 15 7.03 -9.58 6.04
N GLY A 16 7.29 -9.35 4.76
CA GLY A 16 8.62 -9.53 4.21
C GLY A 16 9.46 -8.32 4.62
N ILE A 17 10.51 -8.54 5.43
CA ILE A 17 11.53 -7.51 5.69
C ILE A 17 12.69 -7.80 4.74
N GLU A 18 13.06 -6.79 3.98
CA GLU A 18 14.23 -6.85 3.11
C GLU A 18 15.28 -5.84 3.51
N PHE A 19 16.52 -6.31 3.51
CA PHE A 19 17.69 -5.55 3.89
C PHE A 19 18.57 -5.33 2.68
N SER A 20 18.94 -4.08 2.43
CA SER A 20 19.98 -3.73 1.49
C SER A 20 21.14 -3.10 2.22
N HIS A 21 22.35 -3.55 1.91
CA HIS A 21 23.57 -2.98 2.47
C HIS A 21 24.48 -2.51 1.35
N SER A 22 24.89 -1.24 1.42
CA SER A 22 25.89 -0.69 0.50
C SER A 22 26.85 0.19 1.29
N GLY A 23 28.11 -0.24 1.38
CA GLY A 23 29.15 0.46 2.15
C GLY A 23 28.79 0.56 3.64
N SER A 24 28.69 1.79 4.17
CA SER A 24 28.33 2.06 5.57
C SER A 24 26.84 2.38 5.78
N TYR A 25 25.99 2.31 4.73
CA TYR A 25 24.55 2.50 4.85
C TYR A 25 23.78 1.19 4.73
N VAL A 26 22.88 0.97 5.69
CA VAL A 26 21.83 -0.03 5.62
C VAL A 26 20.55 0.69 5.22
N ILE A 27 19.85 0.15 4.23
CA ILE A 27 18.49 0.55 3.89
C ILE A 27 17.59 -0.62 4.23
N ILE A 28 16.51 -0.35 4.95
CA ILE A 28 15.55 -1.36 5.37
C ILE A 28 14.23 -1.07 4.67
N ALA A 29 13.67 -2.09 4.03
CA ALA A 29 12.32 -2.07 3.50
C ALA A 29 11.44 -3.05 4.29
N ALA A 30 10.31 -2.56 4.80
CA ALA A 30 9.30 -3.38 5.45
C ALA A 30 7.99 -3.30 4.64
N CYS A 31 7.49 -4.44 4.19
CA CYS A 31 6.31 -4.49 3.33
C CYS A 31 5.09 -5.08 4.06
N ALA A 32 3.89 -4.60 3.70
CA ALA A 32 2.61 -5.08 4.19
C ALA A 32 1.73 -5.45 2.99
N PRO A 33 1.87 -6.66 2.41
CA PRO A 33 1.15 -7.07 1.21
C PRO A 33 -0.36 -7.06 1.37
N ARG A 34 -0.86 -7.27 2.61
CA ARG A 34 -2.30 -7.23 2.93
C ARG A 34 -2.79 -5.86 3.43
N TYR A 35 -2.02 -4.80 3.23
CA TYR A 35 -2.45 -3.44 3.51
C TYR A 35 -3.68 -3.08 2.65
N ILE A 36 -4.78 -2.75 3.33
CA ILE A 36 -6.06 -2.40 2.72
C ILE A 36 -6.10 -0.89 2.48
N TRP A 37 -6.45 -0.50 1.25
CA TRP A 37 -6.75 0.88 0.91
C TRP A 37 -8.23 1.06 0.58
N PHE A 38 -8.77 2.22 0.96
CA PHE A 38 -10.14 2.60 0.71
C PHE A 38 -10.19 3.49 -0.53
N SER A 39 -10.73 2.97 -1.63
CA SER A 39 -10.93 3.78 -2.82
C SER A 39 -12.11 4.74 -2.61
N LEU A 40 -11.91 6.00 -3.01
CA LEU A 40 -13.02 6.92 -3.24
C LEU A 40 -13.81 6.41 -4.44
N SER A 41 -15.05 6.00 -4.23
CA SER A 41 -15.95 5.69 -5.34
C SER A 41 -16.16 6.98 -6.14
N GLN A 42 -15.65 7.01 -7.37
CA GLN A 42 -16.13 8.02 -8.31
C GLN A 42 -17.62 7.72 -8.57
N PRO A 43 -18.51 8.72 -8.51
CA PRO A 43 -19.90 8.50 -8.81
C PRO A 43 -20.00 8.00 -10.25
N ARG A 44 -20.43 6.74 -10.44
CA ARG A 44 -20.81 6.27 -11.77
C ARG A 44 -22.00 7.12 -12.22
N TYR A 45 -21.86 7.77 -13.38
CA TYR A 45 -22.97 8.39 -14.07
C TYR A 45 -23.68 7.27 -14.84
N ASP A 46 -24.71 6.68 -14.23
CA ASP A 46 -25.67 5.83 -14.93
C ASP A 46 -26.80 6.74 -15.43
N PRO A 47 -27.02 6.87 -16.76
CA PRO A 47 -28.03 7.77 -17.33
C PRO A 47 -29.47 7.26 -17.16
N ASP A 48 -29.66 6.02 -16.67
CA ASP A 48 -30.95 5.32 -16.70
C ASP A 48 -31.58 5.05 -15.32
N GLU A 49 -31.00 5.57 -14.23
CA GLU A 49 -31.54 5.34 -12.87
C GLU A 49 -31.93 6.65 -12.18
N SER A 50 -33.23 6.97 -12.27
CA SER A 50 -33.90 8.11 -11.64
C SER A 50 -34.11 7.95 -10.12
N ARG A 51 -33.29 7.13 -9.44
CA ARG A 51 -33.31 6.97 -7.98
C ARG A 51 -31.93 7.27 -7.42
N SER A 52 -31.66 8.56 -7.26
CA SER A 52 -30.48 9.09 -6.57
C SER A 52 -30.49 8.71 -5.09
N THR A 53 -30.02 7.50 -4.78
CA THR A 53 -29.37 7.17 -3.51
C THR A 53 -27.86 7.12 -3.74
N LYS A 54 -27.31 8.21 -4.32
CA LYS A 54 -25.86 8.41 -4.44
C LYS A 54 -25.31 8.89 -3.10
N GLU A 55 -25.32 7.99 -2.13
CA GLU A 55 -24.42 8.11 -1.00
C GLU A 55 -23.04 7.75 -1.54
N THR A 56 -22.18 8.75 -1.77
CA THR A 56 -20.75 8.56 -1.99
C THR A 56 -20.15 7.97 -0.72
N THR A 57 -20.36 6.67 -0.52
CA THR A 57 -19.82 5.94 0.62
C THR A 57 -18.33 5.79 0.41
N VAL A 58 -17.58 6.82 0.82
CA VAL A 58 -16.13 6.75 1.02
C VAL A 58 -15.87 5.50 1.85
N GLY A 59 -15.18 4.52 1.25
CA GLY A 59 -14.80 3.29 1.97
C GLY A 59 -15.69 2.05 1.80
N ASN A 60 -16.66 2.04 0.87
CA ASN A 60 -17.38 0.80 0.58
C ASN A 60 -16.51 -0.26 -0.12
N ARG A 61 -15.39 0.17 -0.73
CA ARG A 61 -14.46 -0.72 -1.43
C ARG A 61 -13.14 -0.81 -0.68
N ARG A 62 -12.78 -2.03 -0.29
CA ARG A 62 -11.56 -2.39 0.44
C ARG A 62 -10.67 -3.23 -0.47
N ASP A 63 -9.61 -2.61 -0.97
CA ASP A 63 -8.73 -3.21 -1.96
C ASP A 63 -7.36 -3.51 -1.29
N PRO A 64 -6.90 -4.78 -1.24
CA PRO A 64 -5.60 -5.15 -0.68
C PRO A 64 -4.48 -4.78 -1.65
N VAL A 65 -4.16 -3.49 -1.72
CA VAL A 65 -3.16 -2.94 -2.65
C VAL A 65 -1.73 -3.29 -2.24
N GLY A 66 -1.49 -3.46 -0.94
CA GLY A 66 -0.14 -3.59 -0.39
C GLY A 66 0.63 -2.26 -0.38
N THR A 67 1.61 -2.17 0.50
CA THR A 67 2.50 -1.01 0.62
C THR A 67 3.81 -1.41 1.29
N CYS A 68 4.88 -0.66 1.06
CA CYS A 68 6.14 -0.83 1.75
C CYS A 68 6.60 0.49 2.38
N TRP A 69 7.42 0.39 3.41
CA TRP A 69 8.10 1.53 4.01
C TRP A 69 9.60 1.33 3.93
N VAL A 70 10.29 2.35 3.44
CA VAL A 70 11.74 2.38 3.31
C VAL A 70 12.29 3.37 4.32
N VAL A 71 13.31 2.95 5.07
CA VAL A 71 14.05 3.79 6.01
C VAL A 71 15.53 3.69 5.72
N ASP A 72 16.23 4.78 5.96
CA ASP A 72 17.68 4.87 5.85
C ASP A 72 18.37 4.76 7.23
N LYS A 73 19.68 5.01 7.22
CA LYS A 73 20.65 4.87 8.32
C LYS A 73 20.16 5.25 9.72
N ASN A 74 19.26 6.23 9.86
CA ASN A 74 18.93 6.81 11.16
C ASN A 74 17.48 6.60 11.59
N PHE A 75 16.65 5.90 10.80
CA PHE A 75 15.21 5.72 11.06
C PHE A 75 14.46 7.05 11.34
N ASN A 76 15.05 8.20 11.03
CA ASN A 76 14.44 9.51 11.31
C ASN A 76 13.26 9.75 10.37
N GLU A 77 13.38 9.30 9.12
CA GLU A 77 12.34 9.44 8.11
C GLU A 77 12.02 8.08 7.51
N SER A 78 10.72 7.80 7.37
CA SER A 78 10.22 6.66 6.63
C SER A 78 9.47 7.13 5.40
N GLN A 79 9.86 6.62 4.24
CA GLN A 79 9.16 6.88 2.99
C GLN A 79 8.20 5.73 2.70
N GLU A 80 6.93 6.06 2.44
CA GLU A 80 5.94 5.08 1.99
C GLU A 80 6.04 4.87 0.48
N PHE A 81 6.07 3.60 0.08
CA PHE A 81 6.09 3.14 -1.30
C PHE A 81 4.87 2.25 -1.57
N SER A 82 3.82 2.83 -2.18
CA SER A 82 2.55 2.17 -2.51
C SER A 82 2.22 2.27 -4.01
N PRO A 83 2.95 1.58 -4.89
CA PRO A 83 2.81 1.72 -6.34
C PRO A 83 1.44 1.29 -6.87
N CYS A 84 0.76 0.36 -6.19
CA CYS A 84 -0.55 -0.15 -6.58
C CYS A 84 -1.72 0.68 -6.02
N ARG A 85 -1.43 1.74 -5.26
CA ARG A 85 -2.43 2.70 -4.78
C ARG A 85 -2.76 3.73 -5.87
N THR A 86 -3.58 3.32 -6.84
CA THR A 86 -3.94 4.14 -8.00
C THR A 86 -5.46 4.31 -8.13
N ARG A 87 -5.90 5.02 -9.19
CA ARG A 87 -7.34 5.11 -9.56
C ARG A 87 -7.88 3.81 -10.15
N TYR A 88 -7.02 2.84 -10.47
CA TYR A 88 -7.38 1.58 -11.11
C TYR A 88 -7.71 0.50 -10.07
N TRP A 89 -8.89 0.65 -9.47
CA TRP A 89 -9.40 -0.23 -8.43
C TRP A 89 -9.91 -1.58 -8.97
N GLY A 90 -10.08 -2.53 -8.04
CA GLY A 90 -10.66 -3.86 -8.28
C GLY A 90 -9.66 -4.95 -8.64
N TYR A 91 -10.15 -6.19 -8.55
CA TYR A 91 -9.38 -7.42 -8.68
C TYR A 91 -8.68 -7.59 -10.02
N HIS A 92 -9.38 -7.31 -11.13
CA HIS A 92 -8.81 -7.39 -12.49
C HIS A 92 -7.85 -6.23 -12.81
N ARG A 93 -7.62 -5.31 -11.86
CA ARG A 93 -6.72 -4.17 -12.00
C ARG A 93 -5.69 -4.19 -10.87
N GLN A 94 -5.36 -3.02 -10.32
CA GLN A 94 -4.31 -2.87 -9.32
C GLN A 94 -4.85 -2.92 -7.88
N GLY A 95 -6.17 -3.02 -7.69
CA GLY A 95 -6.80 -3.06 -6.37
C GLY A 95 -6.47 -4.30 -5.53
N SER A 96 -6.06 -5.41 -6.17
CA SER A 96 -5.66 -6.64 -5.47
C SER A 96 -4.19 -7.03 -5.71
N CYS A 97 -3.38 -6.04 -6.09
CA CYS A 97 -1.97 -6.20 -6.43
C CYS A 97 -1.11 -6.79 -5.29
N GLN A 98 -1.43 -6.49 -4.02
CA GLN A 98 -0.67 -6.96 -2.85
C GLN A 98 0.84 -6.66 -2.97
N ALA A 99 1.17 -5.42 -3.32
CA ALA A 99 2.55 -4.96 -3.43
C ALA A 99 3.35 -5.25 -2.16
N GLY A 100 4.54 -5.81 -2.34
CA GLY A 100 5.38 -6.26 -1.23
C GLY A 100 5.17 -7.71 -0.78
N LEU A 101 4.46 -8.53 -1.59
CA LEU A 101 4.46 -10.00 -1.43
C LEU A 101 5.86 -10.60 -1.67
N GLY A 102 6.63 -9.95 -2.54
CA GLY A 102 8.07 -10.08 -2.63
C GLY A 102 8.63 -8.72 -3.07
N ALA A 103 9.79 -8.35 -2.56
CA ALA A 103 10.54 -7.20 -3.02
C ALA A 103 12.00 -7.64 -3.31
N ALA A 104 12.79 -6.72 -3.83
CA ALA A 104 14.23 -6.85 -3.83
C ALA A 104 14.82 -5.45 -3.91
N MET A 105 15.98 -5.25 -3.28
CA MET A 105 16.72 -4.00 -3.34
C MET A 105 17.98 -4.20 -4.19
N ALA A 106 18.16 -3.36 -5.21
CA ALA A 106 19.35 -3.38 -6.05
C ALA A 106 20.29 -2.22 -5.68
N LYS A 107 21.59 -2.44 -5.91
CA LYS A 107 22.58 -1.35 -5.86
C LYS A 107 22.43 -0.49 -7.11
N VAL A 108 22.22 0.81 -6.94
CA VAL A 108 22.23 1.78 -8.05
C VAL A 108 23.68 2.23 -8.29
N ASN A 109 24.10 2.22 -9.56
CA ASN A 109 25.47 2.49 -10.00
C ASN A 109 25.68 3.95 -10.39
#